data_AF-A0A423VPC9-F1
#
_entry.id   AF-A0A423VPC9-F1
#
_cell.length_a   1.000
_cell.length_b   1.000
_cell.length_c   1.000
_cell.angle_alpha   90.00
_cell.angle_beta   90.00
_cell.angle_gamma   90.00
#
_symmetry.space_group_name_H-M   'P 1'
#
loop_
_entity.id
_entity.type
_entity.pdbx_description
1 polymer ?
#
loop_
_entity_poly.entity_id
_entity_poly.type
_entity_poly.pdbx_seq_one_letter_code
_entity_poly.pdbx_strand_id
1 'polypeptide(L)'
;MASKPSLSMFTRGLSNLSQSSDPNSPNVNSPAEQRADSKMGFLKAMRPLPTQHYWNVYFDSTNNQTILAANRLTRLALWHRQQKEPKKTEDGQEYTAELEQLGTQIESVQDFWRYNNNTPVDQIKMRESLYLFKSGFKPVWEDRRNILGGSWTFRVNKNIGPDFWTRVQLMAIGEQLQAALEEGDQICGVGLSVRFNSHLITIWHRDSSKQKSIDGLLACVLAELPAELTPKADNYFYKRHCDHPGFNPPPELKAVLDSHNARVEAAKAAAEKFVADKTGQSTPASATGEGGPTVAVTEAAPAAETKDA
;
A
#
# COMPACT_ATOMS: atom_id res chain seq x y z
N MET A 1 45.75 16.50 45.35
CA MET A 1 45.33 15.11 45.02
C MET A 1 43.83 15.02 45.25
N ALA A 2 43.06 14.78 44.20
CA ALA A 2 41.61 14.79 44.23
C ALA A 2 41.06 13.51 44.88
N SER A 3 40.21 13.66 45.90
CA SER A 3 39.45 12.58 46.53
C SER A 3 38.25 12.22 45.66
N LYS A 4 38.21 11.00 45.11
CA LYS A 4 37.02 10.45 44.45
C LYS A 4 36.00 10.01 45.51
N PRO A 5 34.75 10.50 45.50
CA PRO A 5 33.70 9.92 46.32
C PRO A 5 33.23 8.59 45.68
N SER A 6 33.27 7.50 46.44
CA SER A 6 32.61 6.25 46.05
C SER A 6 31.11 6.44 46.20
N LEU A 7 30.39 6.53 45.09
CA LEU A 7 28.94 6.47 45.09
C LEU A 7 28.49 5.04 45.44
N SER A 8 28.21 4.83 46.73
CA SER A 8 27.41 3.72 47.24
C SER A 8 26.04 3.77 46.56
N MET A 9 25.75 2.82 45.67
CA MET A 9 24.38 2.60 45.18
C MET A 9 23.52 2.12 46.35
N PHE A 10 22.69 3.03 46.88
CA PHE A 10 21.62 2.70 47.79
C PHE A 10 20.50 1.98 47.02
N THR A 11 20.47 0.65 47.04
CA THR A 11 19.29 -0.14 46.69
C THR A 11 18.33 -0.14 47.88
N ARG A 12 17.55 0.94 48.03
CA ARG A 12 16.40 0.93 48.94
C ARG A 12 15.21 0.29 48.22
N GLY A 13 14.73 -0.84 48.75
CA GLY A 13 13.33 -1.23 48.61
C GLY A 13 12.99 -2.53 47.89
N LEU A 14 13.63 -3.66 48.21
CA LEU A 14 13.03 -4.98 48.03
C LEU A 14 13.26 -5.81 49.30
N SER A 15 12.40 -5.61 50.29
CA SER A 15 12.35 -6.48 51.46
C SER A 15 11.31 -7.57 51.23
N ASN A 16 11.76 -8.81 51.39
CA ASN A 16 11.01 -10.04 51.64
C ASN A 16 10.20 -10.65 50.48
N LEU A 17 10.81 -11.64 49.83
CA LEU A 17 10.19 -12.97 49.81
C LEU A 17 11.29 -14.00 50.12
N SER A 18 11.09 -14.76 51.19
CA SER A 18 11.90 -15.91 51.58
C SER A 18 12.02 -16.88 50.41
N GLN A 19 13.10 -16.83 49.63
CA GLN A 19 13.47 -17.92 48.73
C GLN A 19 14.15 -18.99 49.58
N SER A 20 13.61 -20.20 49.59
CA SER A 20 14.33 -21.36 50.12
C SER A 20 15.64 -21.50 49.35
N SER A 21 16.76 -21.65 50.05
CA SER A 21 18.09 -21.88 49.46
C SER A 21 18.26 -23.32 48.94
N ASP A 22 17.15 -24.04 48.75
CA ASP A 22 17.12 -25.46 48.48
C ASP A 22 16.93 -25.68 46.97
N PRO A 23 17.99 -26.09 46.23
CA PRO A 23 17.99 -26.11 44.76
C PRO A 23 17.01 -27.11 44.13
N ASN A 24 16.37 -27.97 44.94
CA ASN A 24 15.36 -28.94 44.53
C ASN A 24 13.92 -28.56 44.97
N SER A 25 13.70 -27.36 45.49
CA SER A 25 12.35 -26.93 45.89
C SER A 25 11.55 -26.48 44.66
N PRO A 26 10.32 -26.97 44.43
CA PRO A 26 9.51 -26.65 43.25
C PRO A 26 9.05 -25.18 43.17
N ASN A 27 9.36 -24.37 44.20
CA ASN A 27 9.04 -22.95 44.30
C ASN A 27 10.24 -22.01 44.03
N VAL A 28 11.41 -22.54 43.67
CA VAL A 28 12.59 -21.72 43.37
C VAL A 28 12.67 -21.51 41.87
N ASN A 29 12.14 -20.38 41.39
CA ASN A 29 12.33 -19.97 39.99
C ASN A 29 13.83 -19.84 39.73
N SER A 30 14.30 -20.44 38.64
CA SER A 30 15.70 -20.38 38.24
C SER A 30 16.14 -18.91 38.10
N PRO A 31 17.41 -18.55 38.38
CA PRO A 31 17.92 -17.20 38.12
C PRO A 31 17.71 -16.71 36.67
N ALA A 32 17.51 -17.63 35.71
CA ALA A 32 17.11 -17.30 34.34
C ALA A 32 15.64 -16.86 34.25
N GLU A 33 14.73 -17.57 34.93
CA GLU A 33 13.30 -17.26 34.99
C GLU A 33 13.04 -15.95 35.73
N GLN A 34 13.72 -15.70 36.85
CA GLN A 34 13.60 -14.44 37.58
C GLN A 34 14.01 -13.22 36.73
N ARG A 35 15.05 -13.37 35.89
CA ARG A 35 15.44 -12.33 34.92
C ARG A 35 14.41 -12.17 33.81
N ALA A 36 13.84 -13.26 33.31
CA ALA A 36 12.78 -13.22 32.31
C ALA A 36 11.52 -12.53 32.84
N ASP A 37 11.10 -12.86 34.07
CA ASP A 37 9.97 -12.25 34.76
C ASP A 37 10.21 -10.76 35.04
N SER A 38 11.40 -10.40 35.49
CA SER A 38 11.79 -8.99 35.69
C SER A 38 11.78 -8.22 34.36
N LYS A 39 12.29 -8.83 33.27
CA LYS A 39 12.23 -8.25 31.92
C LYS A 39 10.78 -8.09 31.46
N MET A 40 9.93 -9.10 31.66
CA MET A 40 8.52 -9.04 31.28
C MET A 40 7.76 -8.00 32.11
N GLY A 41 8.03 -7.89 33.41
CA GLY A 41 7.47 -6.86 34.29
C GLY A 41 7.86 -5.46 33.85
N PHE A 42 9.14 -5.26 33.50
CA PHE A 42 9.63 -4.00 32.94
C PHE A 42 8.97 -3.66 31.60
N LEU A 43 8.89 -4.63 30.66
CA LEU A 43 8.22 -4.42 29.37
C LEU A 43 6.72 -4.12 29.53
N LYS A 44 6.04 -4.75 30.50
CA LYS A 44 4.63 -4.47 30.82
C LYS A 44 4.43 -3.10 31.44
N ALA A 45 5.40 -2.59 32.20
CA ALA A 45 5.35 -1.26 32.78
C ALA A 45 5.63 -0.14 31.76
N MET A 46 6.24 -0.46 30.60
CA MET A 46 6.42 0.52 29.53
C MET A 46 5.12 0.75 28.75
N ARG A 47 4.79 2.03 28.50
CA ARG A 47 3.69 2.40 27.62
C ARG A 47 4.01 1.91 26.19
N PRO A 48 3.06 1.27 25.49
CA PRO A 48 3.22 0.94 24.07
C PRO A 48 3.56 2.19 23.26
N LEU A 49 4.43 2.03 22.25
CA LEU A 49 4.81 3.13 21.38
C LEU A 49 3.69 3.34 20.36
N PRO A 50 2.96 4.47 20.40
CA PRO A 50 1.83 4.67 19.51
C PRO A 50 2.30 4.86 18.06
N THR A 51 1.50 4.36 17.12
CA THR A 51 1.64 4.75 15.71
C THR A 51 1.00 6.13 15.49
N GLN A 52 1.44 6.85 14.46
CA GLN A 52 0.87 8.16 14.13
C GLN A 52 -0.60 8.06 13.70
N HIS A 53 -0.96 6.98 13.00
CA HIS A 53 -2.31 6.66 12.59
C HIS A 53 -2.67 5.26 13.08
N TYR A 54 -3.96 5.01 13.25
CA TYR A 54 -4.45 3.67 13.47
C TYR A 54 -4.56 2.92 12.15
N TRP A 55 -4.27 1.62 12.18
CA TRP A 55 -4.28 0.77 10.99
C TRP A 55 -5.21 -0.42 11.19
N ASN A 56 -5.91 -0.81 10.13
CA ASN A 56 -6.75 -1.99 10.10
C ASN A 56 -6.19 -2.97 9.06
N VAL A 57 -6.24 -4.25 9.39
CA VAL A 57 -5.86 -5.33 8.49
C VAL A 57 -7.11 -5.85 7.81
N TYR A 58 -7.06 -6.05 6.50
CA TYR A 58 -8.12 -6.70 5.75
C TYR A 58 -7.60 -7.91 4.99
N PHE A 59 -8.43 -8.90 4.82
CA PHE A 59 -8.16 -10.10 4.04
C PHE A 59 -9.28 -10.30 3.04
N ASP A 60 -8.90 -10.55 1.79
CA ASP A 60 -9.80 -10.85 0.70
C ASP A 60 -9.47 -12.26 0.20
N SER A 61 -10.40 -13.18 0.43
CA SER A 61 -10.34 -14.54 -0.13
C SER A 61 -11.39 -14.67 -1.22
N THR A 62 -10.93 -14.90 -2.44
CA THR A 62 -11.80 -15.13 -3.59
C THR A 62 -12.45 -16.52 -3.61
N ASN A 63 -12.28 -17.34 -2.56
CA ASN A 63 -12.63 -18.77 -2.59
C ASN A 63 -13.45 -19.26 -1.37
N ASN A 64 -14.26 -18.38 -0.76
CA ASN A 64 -15.08 -18.76 0.40
C ASN A 64 -16.38 -19.51 0.07
N GLN A 65 -16.61 -19.94 -1.17
CA GLN A 65 -17.77 -20.79 -1.48
C GLN A 65 -17.66 -22.19 -0.82
N THR A 66 -16.45 -22.64 -0.44
CA THR A 66 -16.27 -23.96 0.20
C THR A 66 -16.28 -23.92 1.75
N ILE A 67 -15.83 -22.83 2.40
CA ILE A 67 -15.75 -22.76 3.87
C ILE A 67 -17.12 -22.43 4.50
N LEU A 68 -17.98 -21.67 3.81
CA LEU A 68 -19.33 -21.34 4.28
C LEU A 68 -20.29 -22.55 4.34
N ALA A 69 -19.95 -23.66 3.66
CA ALA A 69 -20.71 -24.90 3.72
C ALA A 69 -20.48 -25.67 5.05
N ALA A 70 -19.37 -25.43 5.75
CA ALA A 70 -18.93 -26.28 6.85
C ALA A 70 -19.34 -25.79 8.26
N ASN A 71 -19.74 -24.52 8.46
CA ASN A 71 -19.97 -23.98 9.80
C ASN A 71 -21.35 -23.33 9.98
N ARG A 72 -22.26 -24.05 10.66
CA ARG A 72 -23.66 -23.64 10.89
C ARG A 72 -23.80 -22.38 11.75
N LEU A 73 -22.82 -22.09 12.63
CA LEU A 73 -22.87 -20.98 13.58
C LEU A 73 -22.50 -19.63 12.95
N THR A 74 -21.60 -19.61 11.97
CA THR A 74 -21.24 -18.39 11.23
C THR A 74 -22.40 -17.87 10.37
N ARG A 75 -23.32 -18.77 10.01
CA ARG A 75 -24.52 -18.44 9.24
C ARG A 75 -25.39 -17.40 9.97
N LEU A 76 -25.63 -17.53 11.27
CA LEU A 76 -26.52 -16.58 11.97
C LEU A 76 -25.92 -15.19 12.17
N ALA A 77 -24.59 -15.07 12.29
CA ALA A 77 -23.93 -13.78 12.49
C ALA A 77 -23.88 -12.92 11.21
N LEU A 78 -23.90 -13.55 10.03
CA LEU A 78 -23.76 -12.87 8.74
C LEU A 78 -25.09 -12.41 8.11
N TRP A 79 -26.26 -12.84 8.62
CA TRP A 79 -27.56 -12.50 8.02
C TRP A 79 -28.00 -11.04 8.27
N HIS A 80 -27.32 -10.32 9.17
CA HIS A 80 -27.62 -8.91 9.48
C HIS A 80 -26.75 -7.89 8.71
N ARG A 81 -25.84 -8.31 7.84
CA ARG A 81 -24.91 -7.40 7.16
C ARG A 81 -25.20 -7.31 5.67
N GLN A 82 -25.83 -6.19 5.30
CA GLN A 82 -26.07 -5.62 3.96
C GLN A 82 -25.52 -6.43 2.78
N GLN A 83 -26.40 -7.19 2.12
CA GLN A 83 -26.05 -7.94 0.92
C GLN A 83 -25.66 -7.00 -0.23
N LYS A 84 -24.44 -7.13 -0.74
CA LYS A 84 -24.11 -6.73 -2.11
C LYS A 84 -24.36 -7.93 -3.00
N GLU A 85 -25.14 -7.74 -4.05
CA GLU A 85 -25.46 -8.82 -5.00
C GLU A 85 -24.19 -9.34 -5.70
N PRO A 86 -24.13 -10.66 -5.97
CA PRO A 86 -23.00 -11.29 -6.66
C PRO A 86 -22.85 -10.76 -8.09
N LYS A 87 -21.62 -10.41 -8.48
CA LYS A 87 -21.31 -10.05 -9.87
C LYS A 87 -20.97 -11.34 -10.64
N LYS A 88 -21.70 -11.61 -11.73
CA LYS A 88 -21.35 -12.67 -12.70
C LYS A 88 -20.22 -12.20 -13.60
N THR A 89 -19.14 -12.97 -13.70
CA THR A 89 -18.15 -12.87 -14.79
C THR A 89 -18.58 -13.70 -15.99
N GLU A 90 -18.02 -13.43 -17.17
CA GLU A 90 -18.36 -14.06 -18.47
C GLU A 90 -18.20 -15.60 -18.47
N ASP A 91 -17.45 -16.17 -17.52
CA ASP A 91 -17.26 -17.62 -17.33
C ASP A 91 -18.28 -18.29 -16.39
N GLY A 92 -19.35 -17.59 -15.99
CA GLY A 92 -20.42 -18.18 -15.15
C GLY A 92 -20.02 -18.45 -13.68
N GLN A 93 -18.83 -18.04 -13.26
CA GLN A 93 -18.41 -18.08 -11.86
C GLN A 93 -19.04 -16.92 -11.08
N GLU A 94 -19.73 -17.27 -10.00
CA GLU A 94 -20.41 -16.33 -9.10
C GLU A 94 -19.35 -15.72 -8.15
N TYR A 95 -18.98 -14.46 -8.39
CA TYR A 95 -17.91 -13.77 -7.66
C TYR A 95 -18.50 -12.89 -6.56
N THR A 96 -18.17 -13.21 -5.31
CA THR A 96 -18.38 -12.32 -4.16
C THR A 96 -17.04 -12.12 -3.46
N ALA A 97 -16.47 -10.92 -3.60
CA ALA A 97 -15.32 -10.51 -2.81
C ALA A 97 -15.79 -10.25 -1.37
N GLU A 98 -15.48 -11.17 -0.46
CA GLU A 98 -15.74 -10.98 0.97
C GLU A 98 -14.49 -10.37 1.61
N LEU A 99 -14.45 -9.04 1.62
CA LEU A 99 -13.40 -8.30 2.31
C LEU A 99 -13.66 -8.36 3.82
N GLU A 100 -12.90 -9.19 4.51
CA GLU A 100 -12.96 -9.36 5.96
C GLU A 100 -11.94 -8.43 6.64
N GLN A 101 -12.35 -7.76 7.72
CA GLN A 101 -11.39 -7.06 8.58
C GLN A 101 -10.86 -8.05 9.61
N LEU A 102 -9.54 -8.26 9.62
CA LEU A 102 -8.89 -9.18 10.54
C LEU A 102 -8.48 -8.49 11.84
N GLY A 103 -8.75 -9.16 12.95
CA GLY A 103 -8.25 -8.79 14.26
C GLY A 103 -8.73 -7.42 14.76
N THR A 104 -7.99 -6.89 15.72
CA THR A 104 -8.20 -5.57 16.30
C THR A 104 -7.39 -4.50 15.57
N GLN A 105 -7.78 -3.24 15.75
CA GLN A 105 -7.06 -2.10 15.21
C GLN A 105 -5.63 -2.06 15.77
N ILE A 106 -4.67 -1.77 14.90
CA ILE A 106 -3.27 -1.57 15.26
C ILE A 106 -3.11 -0.10 15.67
N GLU A 107 -2.85 0.11 16.96
CA GLU A 107 -2.66 1.44 17.57
C GLU A 107 -1.22 1.70 17.99
N SER A 108 -0.41 0.64 18.09
CA SER A 108 0.96 0.70 18.57
C SER A 108 1.90 -0.16 17.73
N VAL A 109 3.20 0.14 17.81
CA VAL A 109 4.26 -0.67 17.18
C VAL A 109 4.23 -2.11 17.70
N GLN A 110 3.90 -2.30 18.98
CA GLN A 110 3.74 -3.62 19.59
C GLN A 110 2.58 -4.40 18.96
N ASP A 111 1.45 -3.74 18.69
CA ASP A 111 0.31 -4.39 18.04
C ASP A 111 0.61 -4.76 16.59
N PHE A 112 1.36 -3.90 15.89
CA PHE A 112 1.86 -4.25 14.55
C PHE A 112 2.70 -5.52 14.58
N TRP A 113 3.68 -5.63 15.47
CA TRP A 113 4.53 -6.82 15.55
C TRP A 113 3.77 -8.05 16.02
N ARG A 114 2.77 -7.91 16.90
CA ARG A 114 1.85 -9.01 17.24
C ARG A 114 1.11 -9.51 16.01
N TYR A 115 0.56 -8.61 15.19
CA TYR A 115 -0.09 -8.99 13.94
C TYR A 115 0.90 -9.63 12.96
N ASN A 116 2.01 -8.95 12.66
CA ASN A 116 2.97 -9.35 11.64
C ASN A 116 3.59 -10.72 11.94
N ASN A 117 4.02 -10.96 13.19
CA ASN A 117 4.63 -12.23 13.61
C ASN A 117 3.66 -13.41 13.61
N ASN A 118 2.35 -13.16 13.74
CA ASN A 118 1.32 -14.21 13.76
C ASN A 118 0.60 -14.37 12.41
N THR A 119 1.00 -13.61 11.39
CA THR A 119 0.40 -13.70 10.05
C THR A 119 1.26 -14.59 9.16
N PRO A 120 0.78 -15.80 8.77
CA PRO A 120 1.56 -16.72 7.96
C PRO A 120 1.51 -16.31 6.48
N VAL A 121 2.28 -15.30 6.11
CA VAL A 121 2.31 -14.73 4.74
C VAL A 121 2.60 -15.80 3.69
N ASP A 122 3.48 -16.76 4.00
CA ASP A 122 3.84 -17.87 3.10
C ASP A 122 2.72 -18.88 2.85
N GLN A 123 1.69 -18.90 3.71
CA GLN A 123 0.56 -19.82 3.61
C GLN A 123 -0.66 -19.21 2.90
N ILE A 124 -0.58 -17.92 2.52
CA ILE A 124 -1.64 -17.24 1.78
C ILE A 124 -1.76 -17.86 0.39
N LYS A 125 -2.97 -18.27 0.00
CA LYS A 125 -3.20 -19.01 -1.23
C LYS A 125 -3.25 -18.08 -2.44
N MET A 126 -3.09 -18.67 -3.63
CA MET A 126 -3.24 -17.93 -4.88
C MET A 126 -4.61 -17.26 -4.97
N ARG A 127 -4.63 -16.01 -5.46
CA ARG A 127 -5.79 -15.12 -5.56
C ARG A 127 -6.29 -14.54 -4.24
N GLU A 128 -5.68 -14.89 -3.11
CA GLU A 128 -5.95 -14.20 -1.84
C GLU A 128 -5.10 -12.93 -1.72
N SER A 129 -5.62 -11.96 -0.99
CA SER A 129 -4.95 -10.69 -0.74
C SER A 129 -5.06 -10.26 0.71
N LEU A 130 -4.02 -9.61 1.21
CA LEU A 130 -3.89 -9.07 2.55
C LEU A 130 -3.60 -7.57 2.44
N TYR A 131 -4.28 -6.76 3.24
CA TYR A 131 -4.17 -5.31 3.17
C TYR A 131 -3.95 -4.73 4.57
N LEU A 132 -3.13 -3.68 4.66
CA LEU A 132 -2.92 -2.88 5.85
C LEU A 132 -3.26 -1.42 5.51
N PHE A 133 -4.40 -0.92 5.98
CA PHE A 133 -4.95 0.38 5.59
C PHE A 133 -5.14 1.28 6.81
N LYS A 134 -4.94 2.59 6.63
CA LYS A 134 -5.24 3.57 7.67
C LYS A 134 -6.72 3.49 8.05
N SER A 135 -7.02 3.71 9.32
CA SER A 135 -8.39 3.66 9.83
C SER A 135 -9.29 4.64 9.08
N GLY A 136 -10.47 4.15 8.68
CA GLY A 136 -11.43 4.88 7.86
C GLY A 136 -11.16 4.82 6.35
N PHE A 137 -10.09 4.17 5.89
CA PHE A 137 -9.94 3.75 4.50
C PHE A 137 -10.29 2.28 4.36
N LYS A 138 -10.87 1.91 3.22
CA LYS A 138 -11.11 0.52 2.82
C LYS A 138 -10.27 0.23 1.57
N PRO A 139 -9.70 -0.97 1.40
CA PRO A 139 -8.99 -1.39 0.19
C PRO A 139 -9.96 -1.64 -0.98
N VAL A 140 -10.75 -0.64 -1.34
CA VAL A 140 -11.75 -0.67 -2.41
C VAL A 140 -11.58 0.59 -3.24
N TRP A 141 -11.45 0.46 -4.56
CA TRP A 141 -11.22 1.61 -5.45
C TRP A 141 -12.40 2.58 -5.45
N GLU A 142 -13.62 2.05 -5.30
CA GLU A 142 -14.87 2.81 -5.27
C GLU A 142 -15.13 3.50 -3.92
N ASP A 143 -14.27 3.32 -2.92
CA ASP A 143 -14.39 4.07 -1.67
C ASP A 143 -14.18 5.56 -1.95
N ARG A 144 -15.05 6.42 -1.40
CA ARG A 144 -15.01 7.88 -1.58
C ARG A 144 -13.64 8.48 -1.32
N ARG A 145 -12.84 7.89 -0.42
CA ARG A 145 -11.51 8.39 -0.09
C ARG A 145 -10.43 7.92 -1.08
N ASN A 146 -10.70 6.92 -1.91
CA ASN A 146 -9.75 6.34 -2.86
C ASN A 146 -10.06 6.67 -4.32
N ILE A 147 -11.28 7.12 -4.68
CA ILE A 147 -11.70 7.29 -6.08
C ILE A 147 -10.78 8.20 -6.94
N LEU A 148 -10.11 9.17 -6.32
CA LEU A 148 -9.18 10.10 -7.00
C LEU A 148 -7.73 9.61 -6.97
N GLY A 149 -7.47 8.53 -6.25
CA GLY A 149 -6.16 8.03 -5.95
C GLY A 149 -5.58 7.12 -7.03
N GLY A 150 -4.44 6.55 -6.68
CA GLY A 150 -3.79 5.54 -7.48
C GLY A 150 -2.89 4.68 -6.62
N SER A 151 -2.25 3.73 -7.28
CA SER A 151 -1.37 2.79 -6.61
C SER A 151 -0.13 2.48 -7.42
N TRP A 152 1.01 2.42 -6.74
CA TRP A 152 2.18 1.70 -7.22
C TRP A 152 1.99 0.22 -6.97
N THR A 153 2.32 -0.60 -7.97
CA THR A 153 2.34 -2.06 -7.87
C THR A 153 3.73 -2.57 -8.16
N PHE A 154 4.31 -3.30 -7.22
CA PHE A 154 5.60 -3.99 -7.34
C PHE A 154 5.34 -5.49 -7.50
N ARG A 155 5.81 -6.06 -8.60
CA ARG A 155 5.82 -7.50 -8.87
C ARG A 155 7.12 -8.08 -8.35
N VAL A 156 7.03 -8.89 -7.30
CA VAL A 156 8.19 -9.50 -6.66
C VAL A 156 8.10 -11.03 -6.71
N ASN A 157 9.25 -11.70 -6.77
CA ASN A 157 9.29 -13.16 -6.72
C ASN A 157 8.80 -13.66 -5.36
N LYS A 158 8.16 -14.82 -5.33
CA LYS A 158 7.60 -15.39 -4.09
C LYS A 158 8.63 -15.53 -2.97
N ASN A 159 9.86 -15.89 -3.32
CA ASN A 159 10.95 -16.10 -2.36
C ASN A 159 11.33 -14.83 -1.57
N ILE A 160 11.15 -13.64 -2.17
CA ILE A 160 11.48 -12.34 -1.53
C ILE A 160 10.22 -11.55 -1.11
N GLY A 161 9.04 -12.02 -1.51
CA GLY A 161 7.80 -11.30 -1.33
C GLY A 161 7.41 -11.05 0.13
N PRO A 162 7.54 -12.01 1.05
CA PRO A 162 7.28 -11.79 2.48
C PRO A 162 8.16 -10.70 3.10
N ASP A 163 9.45 -10.68 2.77
CA ASP A 163 10.40 -9.68 3.28
C ASP A 163 10.11 -8.30 2.71
N PHE A 164 9.87 -8.23 1.39
CA PHE A 164 9.47 -6.99 0.73
C PHE A 164 8.15 -6.45 1.32
N TRP A 165 7.16 -7.32 1.53
CA TRP A 165 5.89 -6.97 2.15
C TRP A 165 6.07 -6.40 3.56
N THR A 166 6.90 -7.04 4.38
CA THR A 166 7.21 -6.56 5.74
C THR A 166 7.90 -5.20 5.70
N ARG A 167 8.87 -4.99 4.80
CA ARG A 167 9.54 -3.69 4.64
C ARG A 167 8.57 -2.58 4.23
N VAL A 168 7.66 -2.86 3.28
CA VAL A 168 6.63 -1.90 2.85
C VAL A 168 5.67 -1.55 3.98
N GLN A 169 5.25 -2.52 4.79
CA GLN A 169 4.42 -2.25 5.98
C GLN A 169 5.16 -1.37 6.98
N LEU A 170 6.44 -1.62 7.23
CA LEU A 170 7.26 -0.79 8.11
C LEU A 170 7.38 0.65 7.61
N MET A 171 7.59 0.86 6.30
CA MET A 171 7.61 2.19 5.71
C MET A 171 6.25 2.90 5.84
N ALA A 172 5.15 2.14 5.81
CA ALA A 172 3.80 2.68 5.97
C ALA A 172 3.52 3.12 7.41
N ILE A 173 3.67 2.22 8.39
CA ILE A 173 3.40 2.52 9.81
C ILE A 173 4.43 3.49 10.41
N GLY A 174 5.64 3.53 9.86
CA GLY A 174 6.71 4.46 10.22
C GLY A 174 6.59 5.83 9.55
N GLU A 175 5.50 6.08 8.81
CA GLU A 175 5.19 7.33 8.09
C GLU A 175 6.24 7.79 7.07
N GLN A 176 7.19 6.92 6.67
CA GLN A 176 8.15 7.23 5.60
C GLN A 176 7.43 7.43 4.25
N LEU A 177 6.46 6.57 3.95
CA LEU A 177 5.64 6.72 2.73
C LEU A 177 4.81 8.00 2.74
N GLN A 178 4.31 8.42 3.90
CA GLN A 178 3.52 9.65 4.03
C GLN A 178 4.41 10.89 3.88
N ALA A 179 5.63 10.86 4.40
CA ALA A 179 6.60 11.95 4.26
C ALA A 179 7.08 12.15 2.81
N ALA A 180 6.96 11.12 1.96
CA ALA A 180 7.30 11.18 0.54
C ALA A 180 6.22 11.86 -0.33
N LEU A 181 5.03 12.13 0.23
CA LEU A 181 3.92 12.77 -0.49
C LEU A 181 3.96 14.30 -0.39
N GLU A 182 3.39 14.97 -1.39
CA GLU A 182 3.15 16.41 -1.34
C GLU A 182 2.02 16.77 -0.35
N GLU A 183 2.04 18.02 0.10
CA GLU A 183 1.02 18.55 0.99
C GLU A 183 -0.41 18.33 0.45
N GLY A 184 -1.30 17.90 1.34
CA GLY A 184 -2.69 17.58 1.02
C GLY A 184 -2.90 16.24 0.30
N ASP A 185 -1.87 15.40 0.14
CA ASP A 185 -2.02 13.99 -0.22
C ASP A 185 -1.82 13.09 1.01
N GLN A 186 -2.34 11.88 0.94
CA GLN A 186 -2.35 10.96 2.06
C GLN A 186 -2.18 9.52 1.60
N ILE A 187 -1.35 8.77 2.34
CA ILE A 187 -1.29 7.31 2.21
C ILE A 187 -2.63 6.72 2.69
N CYS A 188 -3.24 5.90 1.84
CA CYS A 188 -4.43 5.14 2.18
C CYS A 188 -4.05 3.82 2.87
N GLY A 189 -3.11 3.09 2.27
CA GLY A 189 -2.73 1.76 2.74
C GLY A 189 -1.80 1.03 1.78
N VAL A 190 -1.43 -0.17 2.18
CA VAL A 190 -0.58 -1.08 1.42
C VAL A 190 -1.25 -2.45 1.32
N GLY A 191 -0.94 -3.22 0.28
CA GLY A 191 -1.52 -4.53 0.07
C GLY A 191 -0.56 -5.55 -0.52
N LEU A 192 -0.75 -6.81 -0.18
CA LEU A 192 -0.11 -7.98 -0.75
C LEU A 192 -1.19 -8.81 -1.46
N SER A 193 -0.97 -9.13 -2.73
CA SER A 193 -1.83 -10.05 -3.48
C SER A 193 -1.01 -11.20 -4.04
N VAL A 194 -1.40 -12.43 -3.71
CA VAL A 194 -0.67 -13.63 -4.15
C VAL A 194 -1.11 -14.02 -5.56
N ARG A 195 -0.15 -14.19 -6.46
CA ARG A 195 -0.34 -14.66 -7.85
C ARG A 195 0.39 -15.97 -8.08
N PHE A 196 0.28 -16.52 -9.28
CA PHE A 196 0.82 -17.84 -9.61
C PHE A 196 2.34 -17.92 -9.39
N ASN A 197 3.10 -16.96 -9.93
CA ASN A 197 4.57 -16.95 -9.89
C ASN A 197 5.18 -15.79 -9.09
N SER A 198 4.34 -14.90 -8.55
CA SER A 198 4.79 -13.65 -7.94
C SER A 198 3.85 -13.19 -6.84
N HIS A 199 4.35 -12.29 -5.98
CA HIS A 199 3.53 -11.45 -5.13
C HIS A 199 3.42 -10.07 -5.77
N LEU A 200 2.22 -9.49 -5.71
CA LEU A 200 2.00 -8.09 -6.06
C LEU A 200 1.88 -7.29 -4.78
N ILE A 201 2.81 -6.37 -4.57
CA ILE A 201 2.81 -5.47 -3.42
C ILE A 201 2.34 -4.10 -3.91
N THR A 202 1.29 -3.58 -3.30
CA THR A 202 0.65 -2.32 -3.72
C THR A 202 0.76 -1.27 -2.64
N ILE A 203 0.93 -0.02 -3.05
CA ILE A 203 0.97 1.16 -2.16
C ILE A 203 -0.03 2.17 -2.70
N TRP A 204 -1.01 2.53 -1.89
CA TRP A 204 -2.17 3.34 -2.28
C TRP A 204 -2.08 4.72 -1.65
N HIS A 205 -2.32 5.75 -2.45
CA HIS A 205 -2.44 7.12 -2.01
C HIS A 205 -3.68 7.78 -2.61
N ARG A 206 -4.03 8.97 -2.10
CA ARG A 206 -5.35 9.57 -2.25
C ARG A 206 -5.52 10.41 -3.51
N ASP A 207 -4.46 10.99 -4.03
CA ASP A 207 -4.53 11.96 -5.13
C ASP A 207 -3.55 11.64 -6.25
N SER A 208 -4.07 11.02 -7.32
CA SER A 208 -3.28 10.65 -8.50
C SER A 208 -2.94 11.82 -9.43
N SER A 209 -3.44 13.04 -9.15
CA SER A 209 -3.07 14.23 -9.93
C SER A 209 -1.70 14.81 -9.56
N LYS A 210 -1.13 14.38 -8.42
CA LYS A 210 0.11 14.91 -7.86
C LYS A 210 1.33 14.11 -8.29
N GLN A 211 1.94 14.52 -9.41
CA GLN A 211 3.08 13.80 -9.98
C GLN A 211 4.26 13.65 -9.01
N LYS A 212 4.60 14.69 -8.21
CA LYS A 212 5.73 14.55 -7.26
C LYS A 212 5.44 13.56 -6.14
N SER A 213 4.17 13.38 -5.77
CA SER A 213 3.77 12.36 -4.80
C SER A 213 3.96 10.96 -5.37
N ILE A 214 3.60 10.76 -6.63
CA ILE A 214 3.80 9.50 -7.36
C ILE A 214 5.30 9.18 -7.44
N ASP A 215 6.11 10.13 -7.90
CA ASP A 215 7.55 9.94 -8.05
C ASP A 215 8.26 9.79 -6.70
N GLY A 216 7.82 10.55 -5.69
CA GLY A 216 8.32 10.50 -4.32
C GLY A 216 8.10 9.14 -3.66
N LEU A 217 6.93 8.52 -3.86
CA LEU A 217 6.68 7.16 -3.36
C LEU A 217 7.62 6.13 -3.97
N LEU A 218 7.84 6.19 -5.28
CA LEU A 218 8.76 5.27 -5.94
C LEU A 218 10.18 5.46 -5.42
N ALA A 219 10.65 6.71 -5.35
CA ALA A 219 11.97 7.04 -4.83
C ALA A 219 12.16 6.57 -3.38
N CYS A 220 11.16 6.79 -2.52
CA CYS A 220 11.18 6.35 -1.13
C CYS A 220 11.35 4.83 -1.02
N VAL A 221 10.57 4.07 -1.78
CA VAL A 221 10.63 2.60 -1.74
C VAL A 221 12.00 2.11 -2.22
N LEU A 222 12.50 2.63 -3.35
CA LEU A 222 13.77 2.20 -3.91
C LEU A 222 14.98 2.59 -3.04
N ALA A 223 14.89 3.69 -2.29
CA ALA A 223 15.96 4.12 -1.38
C ALA A 223 16.04 3.30 -0.08
N GLU A 224 14.90 2.82 0.43
CA GLU A 224 14.83 2.10 1.71
C GLU A 224 15.00 0.58 1.58
N LEU A 225 14.97 0.05 0.36
CA LEU A 225 15.14 -1.38 0.10
C LEU A 225 16.63 -1.77 0.04
N PRO A 226 17.02 -2.90 0.63
CA PRO A 226 18.35 -3.47 0.40
C PRO A 226 18.50 -3.90 -1.08
N ALA A 227 19.75 -3.97 -1.55
CA ALA A 227 20.06 -4.31 -2.94
C ALA A 227 19.42 -5.65 -3.39
N GLU A 228 19.31 -6.62 -2.47
CA GLU A 228 18.74 -7.95 -2.73
C GLU A 228 17.23 -7.93 -2.98
N LEU A 229 16.51 -6.98 -2.40
CA LEU A 229 15.05 -6.83 -2.52
C LEU A 229 14.66 -5.80 -3.58
N THR A 230 15.63 -5.17 -4.25
CA THR A 230 15.37 -4.11 -5.22
C THR A 230 14.75 -4.70 -6.49
N PRO A 231 13.50 -4.32 -6.84
CA PRO A 231 12.86 -4.80 -8.05
C PRO A 231 13.48 -4.14 -9.29
N LYS A 232 13.55 -4.88 -10.39
CA LYS A 232 13.94 -4.33 -11.70
C LYS A 232 12.91 -3.30 -12.18
N ALA A 233 13.32 -2.40 -13.07
CA ALA A 233 12.45 -1.35 -13.62
C ALA A 233 11.13 -1.89 -14.22
N ASP A 234 11.17 -3.01 -14.93
CA ASP A 234 9.98 -3.63 -15.55
C ASP A 234 9.03 -4.31 -14.54
N ASN A 235 9.46 -4.43 -13.29
CA ASN A 235 8.73 -5.13 -12.24
C ASN A 235 7.91 -4.19 -11.35
N TYR A 236 7.79 -2.91 -11.69
CA TYR A 236 6.85 -2.04 -11.01
C TYR A 236 6.17 -1.09 -11.98
N PHE A 237 4.92 -0.75 -11.69
CA PHE A 237 4.13 0.18 -12.50
C PHE A 237 3.14 0.93 -11.63
N TYR A 238 2.77 2.11 -12.10
CA TYR A 238 1.76 2.95 -11.45
C TYR A 238 0.44 2.87 -12.23
N LYS A 239 -0.68 2.85 -11.51
CA LYS A 239 -2.01 2.88 -12.10
C LYS A 239 -2.96 3.70 -11.25
N ARG A 240 -3.71 4.61 -11.87
CA ARG A 240 -4.82 5.32 -11.21
C ARG A 240 -5.98 4.36 -11.01
N HIS A 241 -6.74 4.55 -9.93
CA HIS A 241 -7.88 3.68 -9.64
C HIS A 241 -8.94 3.75 -10.75
N CYS A 242 -9.15 4.93 -11.34
CA CYS A 242 -10.11 5.13 -12.43
C CYS A 242 -9.75 4.40 -13.74
N ASP A 243 -8.48 4.03 -13.93
CA ASP A 243 -8.02 3.34 -15.14
C ASP A 243 -8.20 1.81 -15.03
N HIS A 244 -8.74 1.32 -13.91
CA HIS A 244 -8.97 -0.11 -13.72
C HIS A 244 -10.23 -0.58 -14.45
N PRO A 245 -10.19 -1.68 -15.24
CA PRO A 245 -11.38 -2.15 -15.98
C PRO A 245 -12.60 -2.45 -15.10
N GLY A 246 -12.36 -2.87 -13.86
CA GLY A 246 -13.40 -3.15 -12.87
C GLY A 246 -13.89 -1.93 -12.08
N PHE A 247 -13.34 -0.73 -12.33
CA PHE A 247 -13.69 0.48 -11.60
C PHE A 247 -15.12 0.92 -11.96
N ASN A 248 -16.01 0.88 -10.97
CA ASN A 248 -17.39 1.31 -11.16
C ASN A 248 -17.89 2.11 -9.94
N PRO A 249 -17.61 3.41 -9.87
CA PRO A 249 -17.97 4.23 -8.72
C PRO A 249 -19.50 4.45 -8.68
N PRO A 250 -20.09 4.54 -7.47
CA PRO A 250 -21.47 4.99 -7.31
C PRO A 250 -21.77 6.28 -8.08
N PRO A 251 -22.98 6.47 -8.62
CA PRO A 251 -23.33 7.66 -9.41
C PRO A 251 -23.02 8.99 -8.72
N GLU A 252 -23.22 9.05 -7.40
CA GLU A 252 -22.91 10.23 -6.57
C GLU A 252 -21.43 10.62 -6.61
N LEU A 253 -20.53 9.62 -6.70
CA LEU A 253 -19.09 9.84 -6.73
C LEU A 253 -18.56 10.11 -8.14
N LYS A 254 -19.31 9.72 -9.18
CA LYS A 254 -18.94 9.99 -10.57
C LYS A 254 -18.88 11.50 -10.86
N ALA A 255 -19.86 12.26 -10.38
CA ALA A 255 -19.86 13.72 -10.51
C ALA A 255 -18.64 14.39 -9.83
N VAL A 256 -18.20 13.84 -8.68
CA VAL A 256 -17.00 14.31 -7.98
C VAL A 256 -15.75 14.05 -8.82
N LEU A 257 -15.65 12.86 -9.43
CA LEU A 257 -14.53 12.50 -10.29
C LEU A 257 -14.47 13.38 -11.54
N ASP A 258 -15.60 13.59 -12.21
CA ASP A 258 -15.68 14.43 -13.41
C ASP A 258 -15.28 15.89 -13.11
N SER A 259 -15.78 16.44 -12.00
CA SER A 259 -15.41 17.78 -11.54
C SER A 259 -13.92 17.90 -11.20
N HIS A 260 -13.37 16.89 -10.51
CA HIS A 260 -11.95 16.85 -10.18
C HIS A 260 -11.09 16.80 -11.45
N ASN A 261 -11.41 15.91 -12.38
CA ASN A 261 -10.69 15.76 -13.65
C ASN A 261 -10.71 17.06 -14.47
N ALA A 262 -11.87 17.73 -14.57
CA ALA A 262 -11.97 19.02 -15.25
C ALA A 262 -11.05 20.09 -14.62
N ARG A 263 -10.93 20.11 -13.28
CA ARG A 263 -10.04 21.03 -12.57
C ARG A 263 -8.57 20.71 -12.82
N VAL A 264 -8.20 19.43 -12.86
CA VAL A 264 -6.82 18.99 -13.14
C VAL A 264 -6.42 19.34 -14.57
N GLU A 265 -7.28 19.07 -15.55
CA GLU A 265 -7.01 19.42 -16.95
C GLU A 265 -6.91 20.94 -17.14
N ALA A 266 -7.77 21.73 -16.49
CA ALA A 266 -7.68 23.19 -16.52
C ALA A 266 -6.36 23.70 -15.91
N ALA A 267 -5.92 23.12 -14.80
CA ALA A 267 -4.65 23.48 -14.16
C ALA A 267 -3.45 23.12 -15.04
N LYS A 268 -3.48 21.95 -15.69
CA LYS A 268 -2.45 21.52 -16.63
C LYS A 268 -2.38 22.46 -17.84
N ALA A 269 -3.52 22.77 -18.46
CA ALA A 269 -3.59 23.70 -19.58
C ALA A 269 -3.11 25.11 -19.20
N ALA A 270 -3.40 25.57 -17.98
CA ALA A 270 -2.89 26.84 -17.47
C ALA A 270 -1.36 26.81 -17.26
N ALA A 271 -0.82 25.72 -16.74
CA ALA A 271 0.63 25.54 -16.58
C ALA A 271 1.35 25.50 -17.94
N GLU A 272 0.80 24.79 -18.92
CA GLU A 272 1.34 24.74 -20.28
C GLU A 272 1.35 26.12 -20.95
N LYS A 273 0.26 26.90 -20.80
CA LYS A 273 0.19 28.29 -21.29
C LYS A 273 1.24 29.18 -20.61
N PHE A 274 1.42 29.04 -19.31
CA PHE A 274 2.42 29.81 -18.56
C PHE A 274 3.86 29.46 -18.98
N VAL A 275 4.14 28.19 -19.25
CA VAL A 275 5.44 27.75 -19.79
C VAL A 275 5.62 28.31 -21.20
N ALA A 276 4.61 28.24 -22.07
CA ALA A 276 4.66 28.78 -23.43
C ALA A 276 4.96 30.29 -23.44
N ASP A 277 4.27 31.07 -22.59
CA ASP A 277 4.45 32.52 -22.45
C ASP A 277 5.86 32.89 -21.95
N LYS A 278 6.44 32.07 -21.05
CA LYS A 278 7.84 32.22 -20.59
C LYS A 278 8.89 31.78 -21.61
N THR A 279 8.59 30.81 -22.46
CA THR A 279 9.54 30.30 -23.47
C THR A 279 9.60 31.13 -24.75
N GLY A 280 8.77 32.18 -24.88
CA GLY A 280 8.96 33.20 -25.91
C GLY A 280 9.00 32.64 -27.34
N GLN A 281 8.14 31.69 -27.69
CA GLN A 281 7.83 31.46 -29.10
C GLN A 281 6.87 32.56 -29.56
N SER A 282 7.44 33.72 -29.89
CA SER A 282 6.81 34.68 -30.78
C SER A 282 6.56 33.96 -32.10
N THR A 283 5.33 33.58 -32.37
CA THR A 283 4.87 33.31 -33.73
C THR A 283 4.98 34.63 -34.50
N PRO A 284 5.73 34.75 -35.61
CA PRO A 284 5.56 35.90 -36.46
C PRO A 284 4.27 35.68 -37.26
N ALA A 285 3.26 36.47 -36.97
CA ALA A 285 2.11 36.64 -37.84
C ALA A 285 2.45 37.63 -38.97
N SER A 286 2.03 37.26 -40.18
CA SER A 286 1.78 38.09 -41.36
C SER A 286 2.93 38.44 -42.31
N ALA A 287 2.87 37.86 -43.52
CA ALA A 287 2.85 38.66 -44.75
C ALA A 287 2.13 37.89 -45.87
N THR A 288 0.91 38.35 -46.19
CA THR A 288 0.21 38.15 -47.46
C THR A 288 1.04 38.66 -48.65
N GLY A 289 1.08 37.91 -49.74
CA GLY A 289 1.62 38.34 -51.04
C GLY A 289 1.23 37.37 -52.16
N GLU A 290 0.40 37.85 -53.07
CA GLU A 290 -0.24 37.16 -54.18
C GLU A 290 0.71 36.79 -55.35
N GLY A 291 0.28 35.86 -56.20
CA GLY A 291 0.61 35.84 -57.65
C GLY A 291 1.42 34.64 -58.17
N GLY A 292 0.79 33.75 -58.96
CA GLY A 292 1.41 32.63 -59.70
C GLY A 292 2.25 33.05 -60.93
N PRO A 293 2.50 32.20 -61.97
CA PRO A 293 1.90 30.89 -62.27
C PRO A 293 2.87 29.74 -62.72
N THR A 294 2.31 28.52 -62.68
CA THR A 294 2.43 27.35 -63.58
C THR A 294 3.73 27.06 -64.36
N VAL A 295 4.34 25.88 -64.09
CA VAL A 295 4.91 25.01 -65.14
C VAL A 295 4.60 23.54 -64.78
N ALA A 296 3.91 22.86 -65.69
CA ALA A 296 3.63 21.44 -65.66
C ALA A 296 4.88 20.63 -66.03
N VAL A 297 5.14 19.54 -65.31
CA VAL A 297 5.98 18.43 -65.78
C VAL A 297 5.23 17.14 -65.49
N THR A 298 4.70 16.57 -66.56
CA THR A 298 4.33 15.16 -66.72
C THR A 298 5.59 14.31 -66.76
N GLU A 299 5.68 13.21 -66.01
CA GLU A 299 5.94 11.87 -66.58
C GLU A 299 5.90 10.72 -65.55
N ALA A 300 5.20 9.66 -65.98
CA ALA A 300 5.53 8.24 -65.90
C ALA A 300 5.72 7.52 -64.55
N ALA A 301 4.78 6.61 -64.30
CA ALA A 301 4.99 5.36 -63.56
C ALA A 301 6.05 4.47 -64.25
N PRO A 302 6.58 3.44 -63.55
CA PRO A 302 6.12 2.11 -63.93
C PRO A 302 5.93 1.10 -62.79
N ALA A 303 4.97 0.22 -63.07
CA ALA A 303 4.85 -1.22 -62.83
C ALA A 303 5.58 -1.96 -61.70
N ALA A 304 4.78 -2.85 -61.12
CA ALA A 304 5.11 -3.99 -60.28
C ALA A 304 6.17 -4.93 -60.85
N GLU A 305 6.95 -5.54 -59.95
CA GLU A 305 7.52 -6.88 -60.16
C GLU A 305 7.61 -7.64 -58.83
N THR A 306 7.04 -8.84 -58.86
CA THR A 306 7.11 -9.94 -57.89
C THR A 306 8.53 -10.47 -57.69
N LYS A 307 8.88 -10.94 -56.48
CA LYS A 307 9.62 -12.21 -56.30
C LYS A 307 9.62 -12.71 -54.86
N ASP A 308 9.33 -14.00 -54.75
CA ASP A 308 9.49 -14.87 -53.60
C ASP A 308 10.93 -14.90 -53.04
N ALA A 309 11.03 -14.98 -51.72
CA ALA A 309 11.89 -15.88 -50.95
C ALA A 309 11.50 -15.83 -49.47
#